data_AF-A0A1P8AXK4-F1
#
_entry.id   AF-A0A1P8AXK4-F1
#
_cell.length_a   1.000
_cell.length_b   1.000
_cell.length_c   1.000
_cell.angle_alpha   90.00
_cell.angle_beta   90.00
_cell.angle_gamma   90.00
#
_symmetry.space_group_name_H-M   'P 1'
#
loop_
_entity.id
_entity.type
_entity.pdbx_description
1 polymer ?
#
loop_
_entity_poly.entity_id
_entity_poly.type
_entity_poly.pdbx_seq_one_letter_code
_entity_poly.pdbx_strand_id
1 'polypeptide(L)'
;MDKISIRCFIFLVLTSFVTTVSCLSAATDYREVEDEHEFSYEWNQENGPAKWGKLRPEWKMCGKGEMQSPIDLMNKRVRLVTHLKKLTRHYKPCNATLKNRGHDMMLKFGEEGSGSITVNGTEYKLLQLHWHSPSEHTMNGRRCATFYNISIYMKCL
;
A
#
# COMPACT_ATOMS: atom_id res chain seq x y z
N MET A 1 -22.95 44.69 34.59
CA MET A 1 -23.30 43.72 33.53
C MET A 1 -24.49 42.91 34.00
N ASP A 2 -25.59 42.95 33.26
CA ASP A 2 -26.82 42.29 33.68
C ASP A 2 -26.73 40.78 33.45
N LYS A 3 -27.51 40.01 34.23
CA LYS A 3 -27.49 38.52 34.22
C LYS A 3 -27.68 37.93 32.81
N ILE A 4 -28.42 38.62 31.94
CA ILE A 4 -28.64 38.24 30.54
C ILE A 4 -27.35 38.37 29.74
N SER A 5 -26.60 39.46 29.92
CA SER A 5 -25.34 39.73 29.23
C SER A 5 -24.25 38.73 29.62
N ILE A 6 -24.19 38.33 30.90
CA ILE A 6 -23.29 37.28 31.38
C ILE A 6 -23.64 35.91 30.77
N ARG A 7 -24.93 35.57 30.69
CA ARG A 7 -25.40 34.33 30.05
C ARG A 7 -25.06 34.28 28.56
N CYS A 8 -25.25 35.39 27.84
CA CYS A 8 -24.87 35.48 26.43
C CYS A 8 -23.35 35.37 26.23
N PHE A 9 -22.55 36.01 27.07
CA PHE A 9 -21.09 35.92 27.00
C PHE A 9 -20.59 34.50 27.25
N ILE A 10 -21.11 33.82 28.28
CA ILE A 10 -20.77 32.41 28.56
C ILE A 10 -21.18 31.52 27.39
N PHE A 11 -22.37 31.73 26.82
CA PHE A 11 -22.84 30.96 25.67
C PHE A 11 -21.95 31.15 24.44
N LEU A 12 -21.53 32.38 24.14
CA LEU A 12 -20.62 32.68 23.02
C LEU A 12 -19.21 32.09 23.23
N VAL A 13 -18.70 32.12 24.46
CA VAL A 13 -17.41 31.50 24.79
C VAL A 13 -17.49 29.98 24.67
N LEU A 14 -18.58 29.37 25.16
CA LEU A 14 -18.80 27.92 25.05
C LEU A 14 -18.97 27.47 23.59
N THR A 15 -19.72 28.20 22.77
CA THR A 15 -19.88 27.84 21.35
C THR A 15 -18.59 28.02 20.55
N SER A 16 -17.82 29.08 20.81
CA SER A 16 -16.48 29.28 20.23
C SER A 16 -15.49 28.18 20.63
N PHE A 17 -15.53 27.74 21.89
CA PHE A 17 -14.71 26.62 22.37
C PHE A 17 -15.13 25.30 21.69
N VAL A 18 -16.43 25.03 21.54
CA VAL A 18 -16.92 23.82 20.87
C VAL A 18 -16.56 23.80 19.39
N THR A 19 -16.64 24.93 18.68
CA THR A 19 -16.28 24.99 17.25
C THR A 19 -14.77 24.84 17.02
N THR A 20 -13.94 25.44 17.88
CA THR A 20 -12.47 25.28 17.80
C THR A 20 -12.02 23.85 18.09
N VAL A 21 -12.59 23.18 19.09
CA VAL A 21 -12.32 21.76 19.38
C VAL A 21 -12.78 20.84 18.24
N SER A 22 -13.93 21.14 17.62
CA SER A 22 -14.44 20.39 16.47
C SER A 22 -13.55 20.53 15.22
N CYS A 23 -13.02 21.73 14.96
CA CYS A 23 -12.05 21.96 13.87
C CYS A 23 -10.71 21.26 14.10
N LEU A 24 -10.24 21.15 15.35
CA LEU A 24 -8.99 20.46 15.66
C LEU A 24 -9.12 18.93 15.47
N SER A 25 -10.32 18.40 15.67
CA SER A 25 -10.64 16.97 15.47
C SER A 25 -10.74 16.56 13.99
N ALA A 26 -10.97 17.54 13.10
CA ALA A 26 -11.07 17.32 11.66
C ALA A 26 -9.70 17.29 10.96
N ALA A 27 -8.61 17.67 11.66
CA ALA A 27 -7.26 17.32 11.26
C ALA A 27 -7.04 15.83 11.56
N THR A 28 -7.68 14.98 10.75
CA THR A 28 -7.38 13.55 10.72
C THR A 28 -5.90 13.41 10.40
N ASP A 29 -5.15 12.87 11.36
CA ASP A 29 -3.79 12.41 11.13
C ASP A 29 -3.76 11.44 9.96
N TYR A 30 -3.02 11.80 8.92
CA TYR A 30 -2.54 10.89 7.89
C TYR A 30 -1.38 10.01 8.44
N ARG A 31 -1.42 9.65 9.73
CA ARG A 31 -0.37 8.90 10.39
C ARG A 31 -0.28 7.49 9.82
N GLU A 32 0.95 7.03 9.71
CA GLU A 32 1.29 5.65 9.43
C GLU A 32 0.60 4.76 10.47
N VAL A 33 -0.01 3.67 10.02
CA VAL A 33 -0.74 2.75 10.90
C VAL A 33 0.09 1.51 11.27
N GLU A 34 1.30 1.40 10.73
CA GLU A 34 2.24 0.31 10.94
C GLU A 34 3.65 0.92 11.14
N ASP A 35 4.44 0.36 12.08
CA ASP A 35 5.81 0.82 12.39
C ASP A 35 6.83 -0.01 11.60
N GLU A 36 7.41 0.60 10.58
CA GLU A 36 8.27 -0.08 9.59
C GLU A 36 9.65 0.58 9.47
N HIS A 37 10.12 1.31 10.49
CA HIS A 37 11.43 1.99 10.51
C HIS A 37 12.64 1.04 10.43
N GLU A 38 12.40 -0.26 10.54
CA GLU A 38 13.44 -1.28 10.52
C GLU A 38 14.11 -1.41 9.15
N PHE A 39 13.44 -1.02 8.07
CA PHE A 39 14.01 -0.99 6.73
C PHE A 39 13.79 0.37 6.05
N SER A 40 14.63 0.67 5.08
CA SER A 40 14.58 1.89 4.29
C SER A 40 14.71 1.56 2.80
N TYR A 41 14.13 2.41 1.95
CA TYR A 41 14.35 2.38 0.49
C TYR A 41 15.57 3.19 0.07
N GLU A 42 16.20 3.95 0.98
CA GLU A 42 17.42 4.68 0.67
C GLU A 42 18.60 3.73 0.48
N TRP A 43 19.16 3.72 -0.73
CA TRP A 43 20.18 2.74 -1.15
C TRP A 43 21.43 2.73 -0.25
N ASN A 44 21.85 3.89 0.24
CA ASN A 44 23.12 4.06 0.94
C ASN A 44 23.00 3.93 2.48
N GLN A 45 21.81 3.63 3.02
CA GLN A 45 21.61 3.46 4.45
C GLN A 45 21.97 2.03 4.93
N GLU A 46 22.21 1.87 6.23
CA GLU A 46 22.51 0.55 6.83
C GLU A 46 21.31 -0.40 6.74
N ASN A 47 20.10 0.15 6.82
CA ASN A 47 18.83 -0.55 6.62
C ASN A 47 18.29 -0.43 5.18
N GLY A 48 19.13 -0.05 4.23
CA GLY A 48 18.78 0.10 2.81
C GLY A 48 18.66 -1.23 2.04
N PRO A 49 18.12 -1.20 0.79
CA PRO A 49 17.81 -2.41 0.02
C PRO A 49 18.99 -3.37 -0.20
N ALA A 50 20.19 -2.83 -0.39
CA ALA A 50 21.41 -3.64 -0.57
C ALA A 50 21.77 -4.49 0.67
N LYS A 51 21.17 -4.19 1.83
CA LYS A 51 21.48 -4.80 3.13
C LYS A 51 20.28 -5.48 3.79
N TRP A 52 19.07 -5.42 3.23
CA TRP A 52 17.87 -6.00 3.84
C TRP A 52 18.04 -7.46 4.30
N GLY A 53 18.72 -8.30 3.50
CA GLY A 53 18.97 -9.69 3.86
C GLY A 53 19.91 -9.92 5.06
N LYS A 54 20.48 -8.86 5.62
CA LYS A 54 21.33 -8.89 6.83
C LYS A 54 20.64 -8.34 8.07
N LEU A 55 19.49 -7.67 7.92
CA LEU A 55 18.78 -7.03 9.03
C LEU A 55 18.16 -8.07 9.97
N ARG A 56 17.60 -9.13 9.39
CA ARG A 56 16.97 -10.23 10.14
C ARG A 56 17.28 -11.61 9.53
N PRO A 57 17.37 -12.67 10.34
CA PRO A 57 17.50 -14.03 9.84
C PRO A 57 16.38 -14.42 8.85
N GLU A 58 15.14 -13.98 9.09
CA GLU A 58 13.97 -14.26 8.26
C GLU A 58 14.03 -13.57 6.90
N TRP A 59 14.79 -12.47 6.78
CA TRP A 59 14.91 -11.67 5.56
C TRP A 59 16.08 -12.08 4.67
N LYS A 60 16.85 -13.10 5.07
CA LYS A 60 18.04 -13.61 4.35
C LYS A 60 17.84 -13.80 2.85
N MET A 61 16.62 -14.15 2.42
CA MET A 61 16.28 -14.34 1.01
C MET A 61 16.36 -13.05 0.19
N CYS A 62 16.20 -11.86 0.78
CA CYS A 62 16.40 -10.58 0.09
C CYS A 62 17.84 -10.42 -0.43
N GLY A 63 18.83 -11.02 0.25
CA GLY A 63 20.24 -10.95 -0.15
C GLY A 63 20.80 -12.21 -0.80
N LYS A 64 20.16 -13.37 -0.63
CA LYS A 64 20.65 -14.67 -1.14
C LYS A 64 19.74 -15.33 -2.17
N GLY A 65 18.53 -14.82 -2.38
CA GLY A 65 17.59 -15.38 -3.35
C GLY A 65 18.05 -15.13 -4.79
N GLU A 66 17.86 -16.11 -5.65
CA GLU A 66 18.21 -16.02 -7.09
C GLU A 66 16.99 -15.67 -7.97
N MET A 67 15.79 -15.67 -7.37
CA MET A 67 14.51 -15.36 -8.03
C MET A 67 13.82 -14.20 -7.32
N GLN A 68 14.54 -13.09 -7.15
CA GLN A 68 13.98 -11.87 -6.56
C GLN A 68 13.26 -11.01 -7.60
N SER A 69 12.28 -10.26 -7.13
CA SER A 69 11.64 -9.16 -7.86
C SER A 69 12.12 -7.81 -7.27
N PRO A 70 12.03 -6.70 -8.00
CA PRO A 70 11.59 -6.57 -9.40
C PRO A 70 12.63 -7.04 -10.42
N ILE A 71 12.20 -7.19 -11.68
CA ILE A 71 13.07 -7.45 -12.85
C ILE A 71 12.80 -6.50 -14.01
N ASP A 72 13.74 -6.46 -14.96
CA ASP A 72 13.53 -5.81 -16.25
C ASP A 72 12.85 -6.75 -17.27
N LEU A 73 11.65 -6.36 -17.70
CA LEU A 73 10.84 -7.07 -18.68
C LEU A 73 11.29 -6.66 -20.08
N MET A 74 12.20 -7.46 -20.65
CA MET A 74 12.80 -7.21 -21.97
C MET A 74 12.13 -8.03 -23.08
N ASN A 75 11.62 -7.35 -24.11
CA ASN A 75 11.00 -7.99 -25.28
C ASN A 75 11.93 -9.02 -25.96
N LYS A 76 13.25 -8.79 -25.92
CA LYS A 76 14.26 -9.68 -26.53
C LYS A 76 14.53 -10.99 -25.74
N ARG A 77 14.12 -11.06 -24.47
CA ARG A 77 14.35 -12.24 -23.59
C ARG A 77 13.08 -12.99 -23.24
N VAL A 78 11.90 -12.42 -23.51
CA VAL A 78 10.64 -13.11 -23.28
C VAL A 78 10.41 -14.17 -24.35
N ARG A 79 9.81 -15.29 -23.94
CA ARG A 79 9.35 -16.34 -24.86
C ARG A 79 7.83 -16.24 -24.97
N LEU A 80 7.31 -16.21 -26.20
CA LEU A 80 5.87 -16.29 -26.41
C LEU A 80 5.38 -17.70 -26.03
N VAL A 81 4.43 -17.76 -25.11
CA VAL A 81 3.83 -19.02 -24.64
C VAL A 81 2.38 -19.05 -25.11
N THR A 82 2.15 -19.62 -26.29
CA THR A 82 0.86 -19.55 -27.00
C THR A 82 -0.27 -20.38 -26.38
N HIS A 83 0.05 -21.35 -25.53
CA HIS A 83 -0.95 -22.15 -24.83
C HIS A 83 -1.52 -21.45 -23.59
N LEU A 84 -0.90 -20.35 -23.12
CA LEU A 84 -1.46 -19.55 -22.04
C LEU A 84 -2.70 -18.81 -22.57
N LYS A 85 -3.82 -19.02 -21.87
CA LYS A 85 -5.06 -18.30 -22.15
C LYS A 85 -4.99 -16.89 -21.60
N LYS A 86 -5.89 -16.03 -22.07
CA LYS A 86 -6.12 -14.71 -21.47
C LYS A 86 -6.41 -14.88 -19.98
N LEU A 87 -5.80 -14.03 -19.14
CA LEU A 87 -6.07 -14.04 -17.70
C LEU A 87 -7.54 -13.72 -17.43
N THR A 88 -8.27 -14.71 -16.91
CA THR A 88 -9.65 -14.54 -16.46
C THR A 88 -9.65 -13.95 -15.06
N ARG A 89 -10.47 -12.91 -14.87
CA ARG A 89 -10.61 -12.17 -13.60
C ARG A 89 -12.08 -12.18 -13.21
N HIS A 90 -12.35 -12.57 -11.98
CA HIS A 90 -13.68 -12.60 -11.38
C HIS A 90 -13.71 -11.66 -10.18
N TYR A 91 -13.30 -10.40 -10.39
CA TYR A 91 -13.31 -9.39 -9.35
C TYR A 91 -14.72 -8.87 -9.09
N LYS A 92 -14.99 -8.52 -7.84
CA LYS A 92 -16.28 -7.97 -7.40
C LYS A 92 -16.05 -6.73 -6.54
N PRO A 93 -16.90 -5.70 -6.66
CA PRO A 93 -16.90 -4.60 -5.71
C PRO A 93 -17.09 -5.14 -4.29
N CYS A 94 -16.30 -4.62 -3.34
CA CYS A 94 -16.45 -4.92 -1.93
C CYS A 94 -15.90 -3.76 -1.09
N ASN A 95 -16.22 -3.78 0.21
CA ASN A 95 -15.65 -2.83 1.16
C ASN A 95 -14.14 -3.06 1.28
N ALA A 96 -13.40 -1.96 1.36
CA ALA A 96 -11.96 -1.97 1.47
C ALA A 96 -11.49 -0.87 2.42
N THR A 97 -10.34 -1.09 3.04
CA THR A 97 -9.69 -0.12 3.92
C THR A 97 -8.39 0.33 3.27
N LEU A 98 -8.26 1.64 3.03
CA LEU A 98 -7.00 2.25 2.63
C LEU A 98 -6.12 2.44 3.88
N LYS A 99 -4.87 2.01 3.79
CA LYS A 99 -3.86 2.12 4.84
C LYS A 99 -2.61 2.81 4.31
N ASN A 100 -2.04 3.70 5.12
CA ASN A 100 -0.67 4.18 4.96
C ASN A 100 0.24 3.32 5.86
N ARG A 101 1.09 2.48 5.27
CA ARG A 101 2.02 1.61 6.02
C ARG A 101 3.40 2.25 6.23
N GLY A 102 3.52 3.55 5.95
CA GLY A 102 4.78 4.30 6.00
C GLY A 102 5.68 4.10 4.78
N HIS A 103 5.78 2.86 4.30
CA HIS A 103 6.61 2.52 3.15
C HIS A 103 5.82 2.35 1.84
N ASP A 104 4.50 2.22 1.92
CA ASP A 104 3.57 2.30 0.80
C ASP A 104 2.14 2.64 1.24
N MET A 105 1.28 2.88 0.24
CA MET A 105 -0.16 2.85 0.43
C MET A 105 -0.67 1.45 0.11
N MET A 106 -1.58 0.91 0.92
CA MET A 106 -2.22 -0.39 0.70
C MET A 106 -3.74 -0.26 0.78
N LEU A 107 -4.45 -0.90 -0.13
CA LEU A 107 -5.88 -1.16 -0.04
C LEU A 107 -6.09 -2.61 0.37
N LYS A 108 -6.62 -2.81 1.59
CA LYS A 108 -6.91 -4.13 2.16
C LYS A 108 -8.39 -4.45 1.99
N PHE A 109 -8.69 -5.63 1.44
CA PHE A 109 -10.04 -6.16 1.39
C PHE A 109 -10.35 -7.02 2.63
N GLY A 110 -11.63 -7.26 2.91
CA GLY A 110 -12.06 -8.19 3.95
C GLY A 110 -11.57 -9.63 3.70
N GLU A 111 -11.80 -10.54 4.65
CA GLU A 111 -11.32 -11.93 4.57
C GLU A 111 -11.78 -12.68 3.30
N GLU A 112 -12.95 -12.32 2.78
CA GLU A 112 -13.49 -12.86 1.53
C GLU A 112 -12.80 -12.33 0.26
N GLY A 113 -12.00 -11.28 0.37
CA GLY A 113 -11.33 -10.62 -0.74
C GLY A 113 -12.26 -9.88 -1.72
N SER A 114 -11.68 -9.39 -2.81
CA SER A 114 -12.39 -8.72 -3.92
C SER A 114 -12.50 -9.65 -5.14
N GLY A 115 -12.91 -10.91 -4.91
CA GLY A 115 -12.99 -11.94 -5.95
C GLY A 115 -11.64 -12.61 -6.21
N SER A 116 -11.46 -13.16 -7.42
CA SER A 116 -10.32 -14.04 -7.70
C SER A 116 -9.81 -13.99 -9.15
N ILE A 117 -8.63 -14.58 -9.36
CA ILE A 117 -8.16 -15.04 -10.66
C ILE A 117 -7.92 -16.56 -10.62
N THR A 118 -7.89 -17.18 -11.79
CA THR A 118 -7.49 -18.58 -11.93
C THR A 118 -6.21 -18.68 -12.75
N VAL A 119 -5.18 -19.31 -12.19
CA VAL A 119 -3.91 -19.60 -12.88
C VAL A 119 -3.69 -21.10 -12.85
N ASN A 120 -3.61 -21.73 -14.03
CA ASN A 120 -3.43 -23.18 -14.19
C ASN A 120 -4.43 -24.04 -13.38
N GLY A 121 -5.68 -23.60 -13.28
CA GLY A 121 -6.74 -24.29 -12.53
C GLY A 121 -6.77 -23.99 -11.03
N THR A 122 -5.75 -23.30 -10.51
CA THR A 122 -5.70 -22.87 -9.11
C THR A 122 -6.33 -21.49 -8.96
N GLU A 123 -7.24 -21.35 -7.99
CA GLU A 123 -7.89 -20.09 -7.67
C GLU A 123 -7.07 -19.27 -6.66
N TYR A 124 -6.94 -17.98 -6.92
CA TYR A 124 -6.23 -17.03 -6.07
C TYR A 124 -7.15 -15.87 -5.71
N LYS A 125 -7.46 -15.69 -4.42
CA LYS A 125 -8.28 -14.57 -3.93
C LYS A 125 -7.48 -13.28 -3.89
N LEU A 126 -8.09 -12.18 -4.33
CA LEU A 126 -7.52 -10.84 -4.23
C LEU A 126 -7.71 -10.27 -2.81
N LEU A 127 -6.63 -10.09 -2.05
CA LEU A 127 -6.70 -9.66 -0.64
C LEU A 127 -6.17 -8.25 -0.37
N GLN A 128 -5.17 -7.80 -1.11
CA GLN A 128 -4.71 -6.41 -1.05
C GLN A 128 -4.16 -5.94 -2.41
N LEU A 129 -4.16 -4.63 -2.57
CA LEU A 129 -3.41 -3.90 -3.57
C LEU A 129 -2.46 -2.96 -2.84
N HIS A 130 -1.24 -2.75 -3.34
CA HIS A 130 -0.39 -1.67 -2.85
C HIS A 130 0.34 -0.98 -4.00
N TRP A 131 0.78 0.25 -3.76
CA TRP A 131 1.25 1.16 -4.79
C TRP A 131 2.71 1.54 -4.55
N HIS A 132 3.52 1.41 -5.60
CA HIS A 132 4.89 1.92 -5.66
C HIS A 132 5.01 3.06 -6.66
N SER A 133 5.78 4.10 -6.30
CA SER A 133 6.16 5.19 -7.20
C SER A 133 7.62 5.57 -6.95
N PRO A 134 8.51 5.51 -7.96
CA PRO A 134 8.25 5.10 -9.34
C PRO A 134 8.03 3.57 -9.49
N SER A 135 7.80 3.08 -10.71
CA SER A 135 7.64 1.64 -10.95
C SER A 135 8.89 0.84 -10.54
N GLU A 136 8.70 -0.20 -9.74
CA GLU A 136 9.76 -1.16 -9.39
C GLU A 136 10.27 -1.93 -10.62
N HIS A 137 9.37 -2.63 -11.33
CA HIS A 137 9.68 -3.29 -12.60
C HIS A 137 9.99 -2.25 -13.69
N THR A 138 10.87 -2.61 -14.62
CA THR A 138 11.16 -1.82 -15.83
C THR A 138 10.72 -2.56 -17.08
N MET A 139 10.39 -1.80 -18.12
CA MET A 139 10.02 -2.31 -19.44
C MET A 139 11.09 -1.90 -20.45
N ASN A 140 11.85 -2.86 -20.97
CA ASN A 140 12.98 -2.60 -21.85
C ASN A 140 13.94 -1.52 -21.28
N GLY A 141 14.29 -1.64 -20.00
CA GLY A 141 15.16 -0.71 -19.27
C GLY A 141 14.52 0.62 -18.87
N ARG A 142 13.24 0.86 -19.21
CA ARG A 142 12.54 2.11 -18.87
C ARG A 142 11.70 1.94 -17.63
N ARG A 143 11.84 2.90 -16.72
CA ARG A 143 11.02 3.03 -15.51
C ARG A 143 9.85 3.95 -15.78
N CYS A 144 8.66 3.58 -15.29
CA CYS A 144 7.46 4.36 -15.46
C CYS A 144 7.27 5.28 -14.24
N ALA A 145 7.14 6.59 -14.50
CA ALA A 145 6.95 7.59 -13.44
C ALA A 145 5.50 7.67 -12.92
N THR A 146 4.51 7.36 -13.77
CA THR A 146 3.07 7.58 -13.48
C THR A 146 2.29 6.27 -13.33
N PHE A 147 2.92 5.12 -13.61
CA PHE A 147 2.32 3.85 -13.28
C PHE A 147 2.63 3.56 -11.83
N TYR A 148 1.62 3.75 -10.99
CA TYR A 148 1.57 2.98 -9.77
C TYR A 148 1.67 1.51 -10.17
N ASN A 149 2.79 0.87 -9.83
CA ASN A 149 2.80 -0.58 -9.87
C ASN A 149 1.85 -1.02 -8.77
N ILE A 150 0.64 -1.40 -9.18
CA ILE A 150 -0.30 -2.07 -8.31
C ILE A 150 0.23 -3.48 -8.14
N SER A 151 0.92 -3.70 -7.03
CA SER A 151 1.29 -5.04 -6.62
C SER A 151 0.07 -5.69 -5.99
N ILE A 152 -0.31 -6.82 -6.56
CA ILE A 152 -1.50 -7.57 -6.17
C ILE A 152 -1.03 -8.69 -5.26
N TYR A 153 -1.49 -8.70 -4.01
CA TYR A 153 -1.29 -9.87 -3.16
C TYR A 153 -2.50 -10.78 -3.29
N MET A 154 -2.21 -12.03 -3.65
CA MET A 154 -3.24 -13.04 -3.79
C MET A 154 -2.92 -14.25 -2.93
N LYS A 155 -3.95 -14.82 -2.32
CA LYS A 155 -3.83 -16.03 -1.51
C LYS A 155 -4.40 -17.21 -2.28
N CYS A 156 -3.60 -18.27 -2.42
CA CYS A 156 -4.04 -19.55 -2.96
C CYS A 156 -5.11 -20.14 -2.02
N LEU A 157 -6.18 -20.67 -2.59
CA LEU A 157 -7.15 -21.49 -1.88
C LEU A 157 -6.74 -22.96 -1.84
#